data_AF-A0A7X7BAI2-F1
#
_entry.id   AF-A0A7X7BAI2-F1
#
_cell.length_a   1.000
_cell.length_b   1.000
_cell.length_c   1.000
_cell.angle_alpha   90.00
_cell.angle_beta   90.00
_cell.angle_gamma   90.00
#
_symmetry.space_group_name_H-M   'P 1'
#
loop_
_entity.id
_entity.type
_entity.pdbx_description
1 polymer ?
#
loop_
_entity_poly.entity_id
_entity_poly.type
_entity_poly.pdbx_seq_one_letter_code
_entity_poly.pdbx_strand_id
1 'polypeptide(L)'
;KNAGWSFPGLNFASAGLREYLWKNMEWWIRDFDVDGFRCDVADQIPLDFWKEGRARIERIKPDVGMLAEGTRKEDQLKAFDLDYGWGGAFAQLQDGAAIRKLWTAMRDQRPRGGAKFARFIDNHDIANDDYNNRLEKRWGTARVDAALVWLFTMDGVPFLYNGQEVADTARHSIFGRAPIHWANGETAAGKARFAFVQKLCALRKAEPALMKGELTWLDNDQPQAVSAFVRGLDGARVISVINLTDEPVKVNVKGAEGVWKSLLSKDAANDGACGFELAKHGYFVGKQ
;
A
#
# COMPACT_ATOMS: atom_id res chain seq x y z
N LYS A 1 12.99 -7.81 -31.42
CA LYS A 1 12.75 -9.01 -30.59
C LYS A 1 11.61 -8.68 -29.64
N ASN A 2 10.74 -9.62 -29.31
CA ASN A 2 9.74 -9.37 -28.27
C ASN A 2 10.45 -9.35 -26.90
N ALA A 3 9.99 -8.47 -26.02
CA ALA A 3 10.27 -8.49 -24.60
C ALA A 3 9.38 -9.55 -23.91
N GLY A 4 9.31 -9.50 -22.58
CA GLY A 4 8.35 -10.30 -21.81
C GLY A 4 6.90 -10.08 -22.27
N TRP A 5 6.03 -11.03 -21.94
CA TRP A 5 4.59 -10.99 -22.23
C TRP A 5 4.25 -10.80 -23.73
N SER A 6 5.18 -11.16 -24.63
CA SER A 6 5.03 -11.11 -26.08
C SER A 6 4.89 -9.71 -26.71
N PHE A 7 5.18 -8.64 -25.96
CA PHE A 7 5.21 -7.27 -26.50
C PHE A 7 6.53 -6.97 -27.24
N PRO A 8 6.54 -6.13 -28.29
CA PRO A 8 7.80 -5.70 -28.93
C PRO A 8 8.70 -4.94 -27.95
N GLY A 9 9.95 -5.39 -27.79
CA GLY A 9 10.91 -4.71 -26.92
C GLY A 9 11.45 -3.42 -27.54
N LEU A 10 11.48 -2.35 -26.76
CA LEU A 10 12.03 -1.06 -27.16
C LEU A 10 13.57 -1.03 -27.09
N ASN A 11 14.22 -0.41 -28.08
CA ASN A 11 15.68 -0.32 -28.16
C ASN A 11 16.23 0.94 -27.47
N PHE A 12 16.47 0.87 -26.16
CA PHE A 12 17.01 1.97 -25.37
C PHE A 12 18.47 2.35 -25.68
N ALA A 13 19.16 1.67 -26.60
CA ALA A 13 20.42 2.15 -27.16
C ALA A 13 20.24 3.25 -28.23
N SER A 14 19.03 3.40 -28.78
CA SER A 14 18.72 4.45 -29.76
C SER A 14 18.53 5.80 -29.07
N ALA A 15 19.42 6.75 -29.34
CA ALA A 15 19.31 8.11 -28.82
C ALA A 15 18.00 8.80 -29.25
N GLY A 16 17.56 8.58 -30.50
CA GLY A 16 16.32 9.14 -31.01
C GLY A 16 15.08 8.60 -30.29
N LEU A 17 15.07 7.32 -29.92
CA LEU A 17 13.98 6.74 -29.13
C LEU A 17 13.91 7.36 -27.74
N ARG A 18 15.07 7.46 -27.06
CA ARG A 18 15.12 8.03 -25.71
C ARG A 18 14.64 9.47 -25.70
N GLU A 19 15.11 10.27 -26.66
CA GLU A 19 14.69 11.67 -26.80
C GLU A 19 13.19 11.79 -27.07
N TYR A 20 12.62 10.92 -27.90
CA TYR A 20 11.18 10.85 -28.13
C TYR A 20 10.40 10.58 -26.84
N LEU A 21 10.82 9.57 -26.05
CA LEU A 21 10.13 9.21 -24.81
C LEU A 21 10.27 10.28 -23.73
N TRP A 22 11.44 10.92 -23.59
CA TRP A 22 11.60 12.04 -22.65
C TRP A 22 10.74 13.24 -23.04
N LYS A 23 10.68 13.60 -24.33
CA LYS A 23 9.77 14.64 -24.81
C LYS A 23 8.31 14.30 -24.57
N ASN A 24 7.94 13.01 -24.64
CA ASN A 24 6.59 12.57 -24.29
C ASN A 24 6.30 12.76 -22.79
N MET A 25 7.24 12.43 -21.92
CA MET A 25 7.11 12.71 -20.47
C MET A 25 6.96 14.22 -20.21
N GLU A 26 7.83 15.04 -20.80
CA GLU A 26 7.76 16.51 -20.69
C GLU A 26 6.44 17.07 -21.22
N TRP A 27 5.92 16.51 -22.32
CA TRP A 27 4.66 16.93 -22.94
C TRP A 27 3.46 16.74 -22.01
N TRP A 28 3.33 15.57 -21.38
CA TRP A 28 2.26 15.33 -20.41
C TRP A 28 2.31 16.27 -19.20
N ILE A 29 3.51 16.55 -18.70
CA ILE A 29 3.69 17.48 -17.57
C ILE A 29 3.39 18.92 -18.00
N ARG A 30 3.97 19.39 -19.10
CA ARG A 30 3.88 20.79 -19.54
C ARG A 30 2.50 21.15 -20.08
N ASP A 31 1.90 20.27 -20.88
CA ASP A 31 0.70 20.61 -21.65
C ASP A 31 -0.59 20.15 -20.95
N PHE A 32 -0.50 19.17 -20.02
CA PHE A 32 -1.66 18.62 -19.29
C PHE A 32 -1.53 18.68 -17.77
N ASP A 33 -0.42 19.19 -17.25
CA ASP A 33 -0.17 19.36 -15.81
C ASP A 33 -0.37 18.09 -14.97
N VAL A 34 -0.04 16.91 -15.54
CA VAL A 34 -0.10 15.67 -14.75
C VAL A 34 0.88 15.73 -13.58
N ASP A 35 0.55 15.10 -12.46
CA ASP A 35 1.37 15.16 -11.23
C ASP A 35 2.51 14.13 -11.21
N GLY A 36 2.59 13.25 -12.21
CA GLY A 36 3.58 12.18 -12.18
C GLY A 36 3.33 11.02 -13.12
N PHE A 37 4.18 10.00 -12.97
CA PHE A 37 4.14 8.77 -13.77
C PHE A 37 4.24 7.52 -12.89
N ARG A 38 3.41 6.52 -13.20
CA ARG A 38 3.67 5.11 -12.85
C ARG A 38 4.40 4.47 -14.02
N CYS A 39 5.63 4.02 -13.80
CA CYS A 39 6.47 3.46 -14.84
C CYS A 39 6.40 1.93 -14.81
N ASP A 40 5.83 1.38 -15.87
CA ASP A 40 5.69 -0.05 -16.13
C ASP A 40 7.07 -0.72 -16.28
N VAL A 41 7.22 -1.90 -15.68
CA VAL A 41 8.43 -2.75 -15.68
C VAL A 41 9.73 -1.93 -15.54
N ALA A 42 9.75 -0.96 -14.62
CA ALA A 42 10.83 0.02 -14.47
C ALA A 42 12.23 -0.60 -14.32
N ASP A 43 12.31 -1.77 -13.67
CA ASP A 43 13.55 -2.55 -13.51
C ASP A 43 14.13 -3.04 -14.86
N GLN A 44 13.29 -3.26 -15.86
CA GLN A 44 13.70 -3.71 -17.21
C GLN A 44 14.21 -2.56 -18.10
N ILE A 45 14.00 -1.33 -17.66
CA ILE A 45 14.46 -0.13 -18.38
C ILE A 45 15.75 0.40 -17.72
N PRO A 46 16.75 0.85 -18.51
CA PRO A 46 18.01 1.34 -17.96
C PRO A 46 17.82 2.47 -16.95
N LEU A 47 18.50 2.41 -15.80
CA LEU A 47 18.36 3.43 -14.74
C LEU A 47 18.81 4.83 -15.20
N ASP A 48 19.83 4.92 -16.06
CA ASP A 48 20.27 6.19 -16.63
C ASP A 48 19.19 6.86 -17.50
N PHE A 49 18.32 6.07 -18.14
CA PHE A 49 17.15 6.59 -18.85
C PHE A 49 16.18 7.29 -17.90
N TRP A 50 15.86 6.65 -16.78
CA TRP A 50 14.97 7.23 -15.78
C TRP A 50 15.56 8.45 -15.09
N LYS A 51 16.86 8.43 -14.76
CA LYS A 51 17.53 9.58 -14.13
C LYS A 51 17.51 10.83 -15.00
N GLU A 52 17.70 10.68 -16.31
CA GLU A 52 17.62 11.81 -17.25
C GLU A 52 16.16 12.27 -17.42
N GLY A 53 15.22 11.34 -17.58
CA GLY A 53 13.79 11.66 -17.66
C GLY A 53 13.30 12.44 -16.45
N ARG A 54 13.62 11.96 -15.23
CA ARG A 54 13.35 12.64 -13.96
C ARG A 54 13.90 14.06 -13.94
N ALA A 55 15.18 14.22 -14.26
CA ALA A 55 15.84 15.54 -14.23
C ALA A 55 15.21 16.53 -15.23
N ARG A 56 14.68 16.05 -16.36
CA ARG A 56 13.98 16.88 -17.33
C ARG A 56 12.61 17.33 -16.84
N ILE A 57 11.78 16.39 -16.36
CA ILE A 57 10.44 16.73 -15.88
C ILE A 57 10.47 17.58 -14.61
N GLU A 58 11.46 17.41 -13.72
CA GLU A 58 11.63 18.25 -12.52
C GLU A 58 11.93 19.71 -12.85
N ARG A 59 12.58 20.00 -13.99
CA ARG A 59 12.79 21.39 -14.45
C ARG A 59 11.49 22.07 -14.85
N ILE A 60 10.46 21.28 -15.19
CA ILE A 60 9.13 21.77 -15.55
C ILE A 60 8.24 21.82 -14.31
N LYS A 61 8.22 20.75 -13.50
CA LYS A 61 7.41 20.59 -12.30
C LYS A 61 8.25 19.97 -11.17
N PRO A 62 8.77 20.77 -10.22
CA PRO A 62 9.68 20.28 -9.17
C PRO A 62 9.06 19.28 -8.19
N ASP A 63 7.75 19.23 -8.07
CA ASP A 63 6.99 18.35 -7.16
C ASP A 63 6.37 17.13 -7.86
N VAL A 64 6.85 16.79 -9.07
CA VAL A 64 6.41 15.62 -9.83
C VAL A 64 6.73 14.30 -9.10
N GLY A 65 5.75 13.39 -9.05
CA GLY A 65 5.88 12.06 -8.45
C GLY A 65 6.24 10.98 -9.46
N MET A 66 7.11 10.05 -9.08
CA MET A 66 7.45 8.88 -9.89
C MET A 66 7.33 7.58 -9.10
N LEU A 67 6.46 6.69 -9.59
CA LEU A 67 6.20 5.35 -9.04
C LEU A 67 6.79 4.27 -9.96
N ALA A 68 7.74 3.48 -9.47
CA ALA A 68 8.31 2.35 -10.19
C ALA A 68 7.49 1.08 -9.99
N GLU A 69 7.18 0.38 -11.09
CA GLU A 69 6.97 -1.05 -11.06
C GLU A 69 8.33 -1.76 -11.09
N GLY A 70 8.87 -2.01 -9.91
CA GLY A 70 10.19 -2.58 -9.76
C GLY A 70 10.62 -2.77 -8.31
N THR A 71 11.83 -3.27 -8.15
CA THR A 71 12.49 -3.57 -6.88
C THR A 71 13.95 -3.14 -6.86
N ARG A 72 14.51 -2.66 -7.99
CA ARG A 72 15.91 -2.22 -8.10
C ARG A 72 16.17 -1.10 -7.10
N LYS A 73 17.08 -1.34 -6.16
CA LYS A 73 17.28 -0.47 -4.98
C LYS A 73 17.71 0.93 -5.38
N GLU A 74 18.49 1.02 -6.45
CA GLU A 74 19.08 2.23 -6.98
C GLU A 74 18.04 3.17 -7.61
N ASP A 75 16.84 2.67 -7.95
CA ASP A 75 15.76 3.47 -8.54
C ASP A 75 15.33 4.59 -7.61
N GLN A 76 15.24 4.30 -6.31
CA GLN A 76 14.80 5.27 -5.29
C GLN A 76 15.90 6.18 -4.76
N LEU A 77 17.11 6.15 -5.35
CA LEU A 77 18.16 7.11 -5.01
C LEU A 77 17.95 8.46 -5.70
N LYS A 78 17.39 8.45 -6.90
CA LYS A 78 17.20 9.68 -7.69
C LYS A 78 16.01 9.62 -8.65
N ALA A 79 15.70 8.47 -9.24
CA ALA A 79 14.74 8.39 -10.32
C ALA A 79 13.28 8.31 -9.83
N PHE A 80 13.03 7.62 -8.72
CA PHE A 80 11.68 7.31 -8.25
C PHE A 80 11.49 7.68 -6.77
N ASP A 81 10.31 8.19 -6.43
CA ASP A 81 9.95 8.52 -5.04
C ASP A 81 9.35 7.31 -4.31
N LEU A 82 8.69 6.43 -5.06
CA LEU A 82 8.03 5.24 -4.55
C LEU A 82 8.17 4.05 -5.50
N ASP A 83 8.15 2.85 -4.94
CA ASP A 83 7.96 1.61 -5.68
C ASP A 83 6.89 0.76 -4.97
N TYR A 84 6.48 -0.35 -5.58
CA TYR A 84 5.58 -1.31 -4.95
C TYR A 84 6.30 -2.24 -3.97
N GLY A 85 7.64 -2.22 -3.95
CA GLY A 85 8.49 -3.09 -3.14
C GLY A 85 8.38 -4.58 -3.49
N TRP A 86 8.04 -4.90 -4.74
CA TRP A 86 7.25 -6.08 -5.06
C TRP A 86 7.85 -7.45 -4.70
N GLY A 87 6.96 -8.25 -4.08
CA GLY A 87 6.89 -9.70 -4.06
C GLY A 87 5.52 -10.05 -3.49
N GLY A 88 4.48 -10.07 -4.33
CA GLY A 88 3.09 -10.32 -3.88
C GLY A 88 2.67 -9.51 -2.66
N ALA A 89 2.96 -8.19 -2.68
CA ALA A 89 2.90 -7.32 -1.52
C ALA A 89 1.56 -7.49 -0.79
N PHE A 90 1.60 -8.05 0.42
CA PHE A 90 0.47 -8.33 1.30
C PHE A 90 -0.43 -9.54 0.98
N ALA A 91 -0.10 -10.40 0.00
CA ALA A 91 -0.68 -11.76 -0.05
C ALA A 91 -0.40 -12.55 1.25
N GLN A 92 0.69 -12.19 1.94
CA GLN A 92 1.09 -12.71 3.25
C GLN A 92 0.40 -12.02 4.44
N LEU A 93 -0.58 -11.11 4.22
CA LEU A 93 -1.32 -10.43 5.28
C LEU A 93 -2.37 -11.35 5.91
N GLN A 94 -1.85 -12.46 6.43
CA GLN A 94 -2.45 -13.52 7.23
C GLN A 94 -1.44 -14.03 8.28
N ASP A 95 -0.18 -13.53 8.25
CA ASP A 95 0.87 -13.84 9.21
C ASP A 95 1.62 -12.55 9.61
N GLY A 96 1.53 -12.19 10.89
CA GLY A 96 2.12 -10.98 11.47
C GLY A 96 3.65 -10.98 11.48
N ALA A 97 4.27 -12.15 11.67
CA ALA A 97 5.72 -12.30 11.72
C ALA A 97 6.31 -12.23 10.31
N ALA A 98 5.66 -12.89 9.34
CA ALA A 98 6.02 -12.83 7.94
C ALA A 98 5.94 -11.38 7.42
N ILE A 99 4.87 -10.65 7.74
CA ILE A 99 4.72 -9.28 7.22
C ILE A 99 5.71 -8.30 7.85
N ARG A 100 6.01 -8.45 9.15
CA ARG A 100 7.07 -7.67 9.81
C ARG A 100 8.44 -7.95 9.18
N LYS A 101 8.74 -9.22 8.88
CA LYS A 101 10.00 -9.61 8.22
C LYS A 101 10.10 -9.00 6.82
N LEU A 102 9.05 -9.10 6.01
CA LEU A 102 9.01 -8.52 4.67
C LEU A 102 9.22 -7.00 4.73
N TRP A 103 8.45 -6.31 5.57
CA TRP A 103 8.58 -4.86 5.76
C TRP A 103 10.00 -4.45 6.18
N THR A 104 10.59 -5.18 7.14
CA THR A 104 11.93 -4.88 7.66
C THR A 104 12.98 -5.03 6.55
N ALA A 105 12.90 -6.10 5.77
CA ALA A 105 13.79 -6.33 4.64
C ALA A 105 13.66 -5.22 3.59
N MET A 106 12.44 -4.78 3.27
CA MET A 106 12.21 -3.68 2.33
C MET A 106 12.82 -2.36 2.83
N ARG A 107 12.55 -2.01 4.09
CA ARG A 107 13.08 -0.78 4.71
C ARG A 107 14.61 -0.78 4.73
N ASP A 108 15.22 -1.88 5.16
CA ASP A 108 16.67 -1.95 5.36
C ASP A 108 17.46 -1.98 4.03
N GLN A 109 16.79 -2.29 2.93
CA GLN A 109 17.37 -2.24 1.58
C GLN A 109 17.31 -0.85 0.93
N ARG A 110 16.72 0.16 1.59
CA ARG A 110 16.53 1.51 1.04
C ARG A 110 17.15 2.58 1.95
N PRO A 111 17.55 3.74 1.41
CA PRO A 111 17.96 4.87 2.23
C PRO A 111 16.83 5.30 3.19
N ARG A 112 17.17 5.50 4.46
CA ARG A 112 16.23 6.03 5.45
C ARG A 112 15.84 7.47 5.09
N GLY A 113 14.57 7.81 5.27
CA GLY A 113 14.07 9.18 5.12
C GLY A 113 13.77 9.65 3.68
N GLY A 114 14.04 8.83 2.66
CA GLY A 114 13.75 9.17 1.26
C GLY A 114 12.82 8.19 0.55
N ALA A 115 13.05 6.89 0.72
CA ALA A 115 12.28 5.86 0.03
C ALA A 115 10.88 5.67 0.63
N LYS A 116 9.88 5.52 -0.25
CA LYS A 116 8.51 5.21 0.12
C LYS A 116 8.01 3.99 -0.65
N PHE A 117 6.99 3.34 -0.11
CA PHE A 117 6.36 2.19 -0.75
C PHE A 117 4.88 2.44 -0.94
N ALA A 118 4.35 2.11 -2.11
CA ALA A 118 2.92 1.93 -2.27
C ALA A 118 2.48 0.67 -1.51
N ARG A 119 1.42 0.77 -0.72
CA ARG A 119 0.87 -0.31 0.10
C ARG A 119 -0.49 -0.70 -0.46
N PHE A 120 -0.61 -1.90 -1.00
CA PHE A 120 -1.83 -2.37 -1.67
C PHE A 120 -2.04 -3.86 -1.41
N ILE A 121 -3.27 -4.31 -1.25
CA ILE A 121 -3.56 -5.76 -1.30
C ILE A 121 -3.98 -6.21 -2.70
N ASP A 122 -4.34 -5.27 -3.57
CA ASP A 122 -4.89 -5.54 -4.89
C ASP A 122 -4.40 -4.48 -5.88
N ASN A 123 -4.24 -4.86 -7.14
CA ASN A 123 -3.91 -3.98 -8.25
C ASN A 123 -4.39 -4.65 -9.55
N HIS A 124 -4.09 -4.05 -10.70
CA HIS A 124 -4.54 -4.61 -11.97
C HIS A 124 -3.87 -5.95 -12.31
N ASP A 125 -2.60 -6.18 -11.97
CA ASP A 125 -1.92 -7.47 -12.19
C ASP A 125 -2.55 -8.57 -11.34
N ILE A 126 -2.71 -8.32 -10.03
CA ILE A 126 -3.34 -9.25 -9.09
C ILE A 126 -4.78 -9.51 -9.51
N ALA A 127 -5.58 -8.48 -9.76
CA ALA A 127 -6.99 -8.64 -10.10
C ALA A 127 -7.20 -9.31 -11.46
N ASN A 128 -6.32 -9.09 -12.44
CA ASN A 128 -6.36 -9.73 -13.75
C ASN A 128 -5.97 -11.22 -13.67
N ASP A 129 -4.92 -11.52 -12.91
CA ASP A 129 -4.36 -12.88 -12.82
C ASP A 129 -5.04 -13.73 -11.73
N ASP A 130 -5.85 -13.12 -10.85
CA ASP A 130 -6.63 -13.86 -9.86
C ASP A 130 -7.87 -14.49 -10.50
N TYR A 131 -7.80 -15.82 -10.68
CA TYR A 131 -8.89 -16.65 -11.18
C TYR A 131 -10.15 -16.65 -10.29
N ASN A 132 -10.10 -16.16 -9.05
CA ASN A 132 -11.20 -16.24 -8.07
C ASN A 132 -12.14 -15.02 -8.06
N ASN A 133 -12.01 -14.08 -9.00
CA ASN A 133 -12.83 -12.86 -9.10
C ASN A 133 -12.71 -11.92 -7.87
N ARG A 134 -11.52 -11.33 -7.65
CA ARG A 134 -11.14 -10.34 -6.60
C ARG A 134 -10.92 -10.92 -5.21
N LEU A 135 -10.09 -10.22 -4.43
CA LEU A 135 -9.82 -10.54 -3.04
C LEU A 135 -11.05 -10.41 -2.14
N GLU A 136 -11.96 -9.47 -2.38
CA GLU A 136 -13.19 -9.33 -1.58
C GLU A 136 -13.97 -10.65 -1.52
N LYS A 137 -14.08 -11.33 -2.67
CA LYS A 137 -14.77 -12.61 -2.78
C LYS A 137 -14.01 -13.73 -2.06
N ARG A 138 -12.68 -13.72 -2.17
CA ARG A 138 -11.81 -14.78 -1.64
C ARG A 138 -11.59 -14.67 -0.13
N TRP A 139 -11.38 -13.46 0.38
CA TRP A 139 -11.01 -13.18 1.76
C TRP A 139 -12.22 -12.85 2.63
N GLY A 140 -13.29 -12.35 2.02
CA GLY A 140 -14.46 -11.84 2.73
C GLY A 140 -14.22 -10.48 3.37
N THR A 141 -15.31 -9.79 3.67
CA THR A 141 -15.30 -8.39 4.07
C THR A 141 -14.45 -8.12 5.31
N ALA A 142 -14.52 -8.98 6.34
CA ALA A 142 -13.81 -8.77 7.60
C ALA A 142 -12.27 -8.77 7.42
N ARG A 143 -11.74 -9.73 6.65
CA ARG A 143 -10.30 -9.79 6.37
C ARG A 143 -9.83 -8.62 5.51
N VAL A 144 -10.61 -8.23 4.50
CA VAL A 144 -10.28 -7.06 3.69
C VAL A 144 -10.36 -5.78 4.53
N ASP A 145 -11.32 -5.65 5.45
CA ASP A 145 -11.37 -4.51 6.38
C ASP A 145 -10.10 -4.40 7.23
N ALA A 146 -9.68 -5.50 7.88
CA ALA A 146 -8.45 -5.54 8.66
C ALA A 146 -7.22 -5.20 7.82
N ALA A 147 -7.19 -5.70 6.57
CA ALA A 147 -6.14 -5.36 5.63
C ALA A 147 -6.09 -3.87 5.29
N LEU A 148 -7.24 -3.25 5.02
CA LEU A 148 -7.32 -1.80 4.78
C LEU A 148 -6.90 -1.00 6.02
N VAL A 149 -7.26 -1.42 7.24
CA VAL A 149 -6.75 -0.77 8.47
C VAL A 149 -5.23 -0.81 8.48
N TRP A 150 -4.64 -1.98 8.20
CA TRP A 150 -3.19 -2.16 8.14
C TRP A 150 -2.57 -1.22 7.11
N LEU A 151 -3.07 -1.18 5.86
CA LEU A 151 -2.54 -0.31 4.80
C LEU A 151 -2.62 1.18 5.16
N PHE A 152 -3.72 1.62 5.77
CA PHE A 152 -3.96 3.03 6.10
C PHE A 152 -3.27 3.51 7.38
N THR A 153 -2.76 2.59 8.21
CA THR A 153 -2.04 2.94 9.45
C THR A 153 -0.52 2.67 9.37
N MET A 154 -0.10 1.77 8.48
CA MET A 154 1.29 1.54 8.11
C MET A 154 1.95 2.77 7.45
N ASP A 155 3.28 2.79 7.43
CA ASP A 155 4.07 3.77 6.68
C ASP A 155 3.97 3.53 5.15
N GLY A 156 4.34 4.56 4.37
CA GLY A 156 4.21 4.55 2.92
C GLY A 156 2.92 5.18 2.43
N VAL A 157 2.48 4.82 1.22
CA VAL A 157 1.30 5.40 0.56
C VAL A 157 0.24 4.30 0.39
N PRO A 158 -0.91 4.36 1.08
CA PRO A 158 -1.98 3.41 0.83
C PRO A 158 -2.49 3.55 -0.60
N PHE A 159 -2.56 2.45 -1.31
CA PHE A 159 -3.04 2.35 -2.67
C PHE A 159 -4.30 1.48 -2.66
N LEU A 160 -5.43 2.10 -3.02
CA LEU A 160 -6.72 1.47 -3.11
C LEU A 160 -7.02 1.20 -4.59
N TYR A 161 -7.20 -0.07 -4.94
CA TYR A 161 -7.57 -0.43 -6.30
C TYR A 161 -9.08 -0.31 -6.48
N ASN A 162 -9.49 0.20 -7.64
CA ASN A 162 -10.87 0.54 -7.92
C ASN A 162 -11.84 -0.64 -7.70
N GLY A 163 -12.98 -0.35 -7.09
CA GLY A 163 -13.98 -1.34 -6.67
C GLY A 163 -13.80 -1.85 -5.23
N GLN A 164 -12.61 -1.75 -4.62
CA GLN A 164 -12.42 -2.13 -3.21
C GLN A 164 -13.27 -1.28 -2.26
N GLU A 165 -13.53 -0.02 -2.62
CA GLU A 165 -14.35 0.93 -1.87
C GLU A 165 -15.85 0.60 -1.86
N VAL A 166 -16.31 -0.28 -2.75
CA VAL A 166 -17.71 -0.75 -2.81
C VAL A 166 -17.84 -2.26 -2.57
N ALA A 167 -16.79 -2.90 -2.07
CA ALA A 167 -16.73 -4.36 -1.87
C ALA A 167 -17.05 -5.11 -3.18
N ASP A 168 -16.42 -4.67 -4.28
CA ASP A 168 -16.58 -5.31 -5.58
C ASP A 168 -16.04 -6.74 -5.58
N THR A 169 -16.82 -7.66 -6.13
CA THR A 169 -16.49 -9.08 -6.30
C THR A 169 -16.49 -9.50 -7.77
N ALA A 170 -16.67 -8.55 -8.68
CA ALA A 170 -16.61 -8.80 -10.12
C ALA A 170 -15.17 -9.07 -10.57
N ARG A 171 -15.01 -9.99 -11.52
CA ARG A 171 -13.71 -10.21 -12.17
C ARG A 171 -13.24 -8.91 -12.83
N HIS A 172 -11.95 -8.62 -12.75
CA HIS A 172 -11.32 -7.54 -13.49
C HIS A 172 -10.36 -8.13 -14.53
N SER A 173 -10.18 -7.42 -15.64
CA SER A 173 -9.18 -7.79 -16.64
C SER A 173 -8.74 -6.55 -17.40
N ILE A 174 -7.43 -6.43 -17.62
CA ILE A 174 -6.84 -5.37 -18.44
C ILE A 174 -6.88 -5.71 -19.94
N PHE A 175 -7.24 -6.94 -20.30
CA PHE A 175 -7.31 -7.42 -21.69
C PHE A 175 -8.75 -7.61 -22.19
N GLY A 176 -9.73 -7.66 -21.28
CA GLY A 176 -11.13 -7.89 -21.59
C GLY A 176 -12.05 -6.83 -20.99
N ARG A 177 -13.34 -6.88 -21.35
CA ARG A 177 -14.35 -5.99 -20.78
C ARG A 177 -14.89 -6.56 -19.47
N ALA A 178 -14.23 -6.23 -18.36
CA ALA A 178 -14.62 -6.68 -17.03
C ALA A 178 -14.65 -5.48 -16.06
N PRO A 179 -15.74 -4.68 -16.10
CA PRO A 179 -15.84 -3.43 -15.34
C PRO A 179 -16.15 -3.70 -13.86
N ILE A 180 -15.92 -2.68 -13.03
CA ILE A 180 -16.40 -2.66 -11.65
C ILE A 180 -17.92 -2.82 -11.63
N HIS A 181 -18.42 -3.67 -10.74
CA HIS A 181 -19.85 -3.80 -10.51
C HIS A 181 -20.36 -2.71 -9.56
N TRP A 182 -20.50 -1.48 -10.07
CA TRP A 182 -20.88 -0.31 -9.27
C TRP A 182 -22.21 -0.46 -8.52
N ALA A 183 -23.12 -1.32 -8.97
CA ALA A 183 -24.35 -1.62 -8.24
C ALA A 183 -24.09 -2.27 -6.86
N ASN A 184 -22.92 -2.88 -6.63
CA ASN A 184 -22.52 -3.32 -5.28
C ASN A 184 -22.49 -2.16 -4.28
N GLY A 185 -22.14 -0.96 -4.73
CA GLY A 185 -22.14 0.26 -3.92
C GLY A 185 -23.52 0.64 -3.37
N GLU A 186 -24.59 0.14 -3.97
CA GLU A 186 -25.96 0.38 -3.49
C GLU A 186 -26.42 -0.60 -2.41
N THR A 187 -25.72 -1.73 -2.27
CA THR A 187 -26.01 -2.73 -1.24
C THR A 187 -25.57 -2.23 0.14
N ALA A 188 -26.12 -2.83 1.21
CA ALA A 188 -25.71 -2.50 2.57
C ALA A 188 -24.19 -2.73 2.80
N ALA A 189 -23.63 -3.81 2.23
CA ALA A 189 -22.20 -4.13 2.34
C ALA A 189 -21.33 -3.11 1.61
N GLY A 190 -21.70 -2.72 0.37
CA GLY A 190 -20.97 -1.71 -0.39
C GLY A 190 -21.03 -0.32 0.26
N LYS A 191 -22.20 0.09 0.77
CA LYS A 191 -22.34 1.36 1.53
C LYS A 191 -21.50 1.35 2.81
N ALA A 192 -21.49 0.24 3.54
CA ALA A 192 -20.67 0.08 4.73
C ALA A 192 -19.17 0.16 4.40
N ARG A 193 -18.71 -0.53 3.34
CA ARG A 193 -17.33 -0.47 2.85
C ARG A 193 -16.94 0.95 2.45
N PHE A 194 -17.79 1.64 1.71
CA PHE A 194 -17.51 3.00 1.25
C PHE A 194 -17.36 3.97 2.42
N ALA A 195 -18.30 3.95 3.36
CA ALA A 195 -18.22 4.74 4.58
C ALA A 195 -16.97 4.39 5.43
N PHE A 196 -16.60 3.11 5.48
CA PHE A 196 -15.41 2.65 6.18
C PHE A 196 -14.12 3.18 5.53
N VAL A 197 -14.00 3.11 4.21
CA VAL A 197 -12.86 3.69 3.47
C VAL A 197 -12.78 5.21 3.67
N GLN A 198 -13.92 5.92 3.65
CA GLN A 198 -13.95 7.35 3.96
C GLN A 198 -13.42 7.63 5.38
N LYS A 199 -13.80 6.80 6.36
CA LYS A 199 -13.31 6.90 7.74
C LYS A 199 -11.79 6.67 7.83
N LEU A 200 -11.24 5.70 7.10
CA LEU A 200 -9.80 5.46 7.03
C LEU A 200 -9.05 6.64 6.41
N CYS A 201 -9.57 7.21 5.32
CA CYS A 201 -9.03 8.42 4.71
C CYS A 201 -9.03 9.60 5.68
N ALA A 202 -10.14 9.82 6.40
CA ALA A 202 -10.26 10.89 7.39
C ALA A 202 -9.29 10.70 8.56
N LEU A 203 -9.19 9.46 9.09
CA LEU A 203 -8.25 9.10 10.15
C LEU A 203 -6.80 9.40 9.75
N ARG A 204 -6.37 8.92 8.58
CA ARG A 204 -4.99 9.13 8.12
C ARG A 204 -4.66 10.61 7.92
N LYS A 205 -5.62 11.42 7.44
CA LYS A 205 -5.44 12.88 7.28
C LYS A 205 -5.41 13.62 8.61
N ALA A 206 -6.21 13.19 9.58
CA ALA A 206 -6.30 13.81 10.90
C ALA A 206 -5.08 13.54 11.78
N GLU A 207 -4.34 12.46 11.50
CA GLU A 207 -3.21 12.01 12.31
C GLU A 207 -1.88 12.11 11.53
N PRO A 208 -1.12 13.22 11.66
CA PRO A 208 0.16 13.41 10.97
C PRO A 208 1.17 12.27 11.20
N ALA A 209 1.13 11.62 12.36
CA ALA A 209 1.96 10.45 12.66
C ALA A 209 1.69 9.30 11.67
N LEU A 210 0.46 9.10 11.20
CA LEU A 210 0.15 8.08 10.19
C LEU A 210 0.69 8.44 8.80
N MET A 211 0.89 9.71 8.48
CA MET A 211 1.43 10.15 7.19
C MET A 211 2.96 10.23 7.18
N LYS A 212 3.56 10.80 8.22
CA LYS A 212 4.98 11.17 8.26
C LYS A 212 5.76 10.53 9.41
N GLY A 213 5.07 9.95 10.38
CA GLY A 213 5.71 9.41 11.57
C GLY A 213 6.53 8.16 11.30
N GLU A 214 7.54 7.93 12.12
CA GLU A 214 8.34 6.71 12.08
C GLU A 214 7.52 5.51 12.54
N LEU A 215 7.74 4.35 11.91
CA LEU A 215 7.12 3.10 12.32
C LEU A 215 8.04 2.31 13.24
N THR A 216 7.52 1.92 14.40
CA THR A 216 8.18 1.00 15.34
C THR A 216 7.29 -0.22 15.56
N TRP A 217 7.81 -1.41 15.25
CA TRP A 217 7.13 -2.67 15.54
C TRP A 217 7.10 -2.93 17.04
N LEU A 218 5.98 -3.47 17.53
CA LEU A 218 5.85 -3.94 18.90
C LEU A 218 5.95 -5.47 18.93
N ASP A 219 6.71 -5.98 19.90
CA ASP A 219 6.76 -7.42 20.15
C ASP A 219 5.48 -7.86 20.88
N ASN A 220 5.03 -9.08 20.60
CA ASN A 220 3.87 -9.66 21.24
C ASN A 220 4.00 -11.19 21.35
N ASP A 221 3.18 -11.82 22.19
CA ASP A 221 3.21 -13.27 22.45
C ASP A 221 2.42 -14.11 21.43
N GLN A 222 1.83 -13.48 20.40
CA GLN A 222 1.11 -14.13 19.29
C GLN A 222 1.59 -13.61 17.92
N PRO A 223 2.90 -13.60 17.62
CA PRO A 223 3.46 -12.80 16.53
C PRO A 223 3.02 -13.28 15.14
N GLN A 224 2.64 -14.55 14.97
CA GLN A 224 2.07 -15.04 13.72
C GLN A 224 0.64 -14.53 13.51
N ALA A 225 -0.15 -14.40 14.57
CA ALA A 225 -1.55 -13.98 14.44
C ALA A 225 -1.72 -12.46 14.41
N VAL A 226 -0.89 -11.73 15.16
CA VAL A 226 -1.10 -10.31 15.44
C VAL A 226 0.01 -9.44 14.86
N SER A 227 -0.40 -8.44 14.08
CA SER A 227 0.45 -7.33 13.64
C SER A 227 0.27 -6.15 14.61
N ALA A 228 1.35 -5.76 15.28
CA ALA A 228 1.34 -4.66 16.25
C ALA A 228 2.49 -3.67 15.99
N PHE A 229 2.15 -2.39 15.87
CA PHE A 229 3.14 -1.32 15.64
C PHE A 229 2.63 0.04 16.11
N VAL A 230 3.55 0.99 16.27
CA VAL A 230 3.29 2.39 16.59
C VAL A 230 3.82 3.27 15.46
N ARG A 231 3.05 4.32 15.13
CA ARG A 231 3.49 5.46 14.34
C ARG A 231 3.73 6.65 15.26
N GLY A 232 4.95 7.17 15.29
CA GLY A 232 5.37 8.26 16.17
C GLY A 232 5.80 9.51 15.40
N LEU A 233 5.32 10.68 15.79
CA LEU A 233 5.77 11.98 15.27
C LEU A 233 5.57 13.07 16.32
N ASP A 234 6.62 13.86 16.61
CA ASP A 234 6.57 15.03 17.50
C ASP A 234 5.88 14.75 18.85
N GLY A 235 6.17 13.59 19.45
CA GLY A 235 5.58 13.13 20.71
C GLY A 235 4.20 12.45 20.59
N ALA A 236 3.46 12.66 19.49
CA ALA A 236 2.22 11.94 19.24
C ALA A 236 2.50 10.49 18.84
N ARG A 237 1.73 9.55 19.41
CA ARG A 237 1.84 8.11 19.11
C ARG A 237 0.48 7.57 18.71
N VAL A 238 0.44 6.83 17.60
CA VAL A 238 -0.74 6.07 17.16
C VAL A 238 -0.37 4.59 17.11
N ILE A 239 -0.99 3.78 17.96
CA ILE A 239 -0.83 2.33 17.99
C ILE A 239 -1.82 1.67 17.03
N SER A 240 -1.41 0.58 16.40
CA SER A 240 -2.27 -0.33 15.64
C SER A 240 -1.99 -1.76 16.10
N VAL A 241 -3.05 -2.48 16.49
CA VAL A 241 -3.02 -3.90 16.89
C VAL A 241 -4.11 -4.62 16.10
N ILE A 242 -3.71 -5.54 15.23
CA ILE A 242 -4.60 -6.13 14.21
C ILE A 242 -4.42 -7.65 14.22
N ASN A 243 -5.53 -8.37 14.42
CA ASN A 243 -5.57 -9.82 14.21
C ASN A 243 -5.67 -10.09 12.70
N LEU A 244 -4.74 -10.87 12.15
CA LEU A 244 -4.69 -11.21 10.72
C LEU A 244 -5.31 -12.59 10.42
N THR A 245 -5.89 -13.25 11.42
CA THR A 245 -6.35 -14.64 11.34
C THR A 245 -7.87 -14.76 11.41
N ASP A 246 -8.36 -15.94 10.99
CA ASP A 246 -9.77 -16.30 11.03
C ASP A 246 -10.25 -16.75 12.42
N GLU A 247 -9.36 -16.77 13.42
CA GLU A 247 -9.63 -17.19 14.79
C GLU A 247 -9.51 -16.02 15.78
N PRO A 248 -10.29 -16.00 16.87
CA PRO A 248 -10.10 -15.03 17.94
C PRO A 248 -8.74 -15.24 18.64
N VAL A 249 -8.12 -14.15 19.08
CA VAL A 249 -6.81 -14.17 19.73
C VAL A 249 -6.81 -13.27 20.97
N LYS A 250 -6.21 -13.78 22.06
CA LYS A 250 -5.78 -12.97 23.20
C LYS A 250 -4.28 -12.77 23.13
N VAL A 251 -3.83 -11.53 23.23
CA VAL A 251 -2.43 -11.17 22.98
C VAL A 251 -1.96 -10.11 23.98
N ASN A 252 -0.74 -10.27 24.47
CA ASN A 252 -0.03 -9.23 25.21
C ASN A 252 0.96 -8.52 24.29
N VAL A 253 0.80 -7.20 24.14
CA VAL A 253 1.64 -6.37 23.28
C VAL A 253 2.60 -5.55 24.13
N LYS A 254 3.90 -5.86 24.05
CA LYS A 254 4.94 -5.14 24.80
C LYS A 254 5.09 -3.71 24.27
N GLY A 255 5.15 -2.72 25.16
CA GLY A 255 5.26 -1.31 24.75
C GLY A 255 3.92 -0.63 24.48
N ALA A 256 2.81 -1.34 24.73
CA ALA A 256 1.44 -0.81 24.65
C ALA A 256 0.93 -0.27 26.00
N GLU A 257 1.78 -0.17 27.03
CA GLU A 257 1.39 0.34 28.34
C GLU A 257 0.83 1.77 28.25
N GLY A 258 -0.25 2.02 28.99
CA GLY A 258 -0.86 3.35 29.13
C GLY A 258 -2.24 3.47 28.51
N VAL A 259 -2.81 4.67 28.61
CA VAL A 259 -4.17 4.94 28.13
C VAL A 259 -4.14 5.34 26.66
N TRP A 260 -4.81 4.57 25.81
CA TRP A 260 -4.97 4.84 24.39
C TRP A 260 -6.41 5.25 24.10
N LYS A 261 -6.62 6.47 23.61
CA LYS A 261 -7.91 6.90 23.10
C LYS A 261 -8.19 6.18 21.77
N SER A 262 -9.26 5.38 21.73
CA SER A 262 -9.69 4.69 20.51
C SER A 262 -10.01 5.69 19.39
N LEU A 263 -9.33 5.53 18.25
CA LEU A 263 -9.61 6.27 17.01
C LEU A 263 -10.45 5.42 16.05
N LEU A 264 -10.14 4.13 15.98
CA LEU A 264 -10.87 3.14 15.19
C LEU A 264 -10.73 1.77 15.88
N SER A 265 -11.84 1.12 16.18
CA SER A 265 -11.85 -0.22 16.76
C SER A 265 -13.04 -1.01 16.22
N LYS A 266 -12.84 -2.31 16.03
CA LYS A 266 -13.88 -3.27 15.70
C LYS A 266 -13.51 -4.62 16.29
N ASP A 267 -14.43 -5.21 17.04
CA ASP A 267 -14.31 -6.53 17.66
C ASP A 267 -12.99 -6.70 18.43
N ALA A 268 -12.61 -5.64 19.16
CA ALA A 268 -11.38 -5.53 19.93
C ALA A 268 -11.65 -4.92 21.30
N ALA A 269 -11.14 -5.56 22.36
CA ALA A 269 -11.10 -5.05 23.72
C ALA A 269 -9.64 -4.88 24.17
N ASN A 270 -9.36 -3.79 24.89
CA ASN A 270 -8.08 -3.54 25.56
C ASN A 270 -8.33 -3.53 27.07
N ASP A 271 -7.51 -4.21 27.86
CA ASP A 271 -7.63 -4.33 29.32
C ASP A 271 -7.22 -3.05 30.10
N GLY A 272 -6.82 -1.99 29.39
CA GLY A 272 -6.29 -0.75 29.95
C GLY A 272 -4.78 -0.81 30.23
N ALA A 273 -4.13 -1.91 29.85
CA ALA A 273 -2.71 -2.14 29.94
C ALA A 273 -2.18 -2.66 28.59
N CYS A 274 -1.53 -3.82 28.57
CA CYS A 274 -0.90 -4.39 27.37
C CYS A 274 -1.72 -5.50 26.72
N GLY A 275 -2.84 -5.90 27.34
CA GLY A 275 -3.64 -7.03 26.90
C GLY A 275 -4.73 -6.62 25.92
N PHE A 276 -4.86 -7.39 24.84
CA PHE A 276 -5.92 -7.24 23.85
C PHE A 276 -6.66 -8.56 23.64
N GLU A 277 -7.98 -8.49 23.55
CA GLU A 277 -8.82 -9.57 23.03
C GLU A 277 -9.39 -9.14 21.68
N LEU A 278 -9.02 -9.84 20.63
CA LEU A 278 -9.40 -9.53 19.25
C LEU A 278 -10.20 -10.71 18.69
N ALA A 279 -11.40 -10.46 18.18
CA ALA A 279 -12.10 -11.47 17.38
C ALA A 279 -11.35 -11.70 16.06
N LYS A 280 -11.85 -12.65 15.23
CA LYS A 280 -11.33 -12.87 13.88
C LYS A 280 -11.28 -11.56 13.10
N HIS A 281 -10.12 -11.24 12.53
CA HIS A 281 -9.88 -9.97 11.82
C HIS A 281 -10.24 -8.69 12.63
N GLY A 282 -10.31 -8.80 13.96
CA GLY A 282 -10.53 -7.67 14.85
C GLY A 282 -9.32 -6.76 14.93
N TYR A 283 -9.55 -5.47 15.18
CA TYR A 283 -8.49 -4.47 15.20
C TYR A 283 -8.75 -3.33 16.17
N PHE A 284 -7.67 -2.76 16.68
CA PHE A 284 -7.65 -1.56 17.50
C PHE A 284 -6.60 -0.58 16.97
N VAL A 285 -7.03 0.66 16.74
CA VAL A 285 -6.18 1.81 16.44
C VAL A 285 -6.45 2.87 17.49
N GLY A 286 -5.43 3.24 18.25
CA GLY A 286 -5.54 4.17 19.37
C GLY A 286 -4.46 5.25 19.32
N LYS A 287 -4.74 6.38 19.96
CA LYS A 287 -3.78 7.48 20.13
C LYS A 287 -3.49 7.72 21.59
N GLN A 288 -2.21 7.94 21.88
CA GLN A 288 -1.73 8.40 23.18
C GLN A 288 -1.56 9.92 23.13
#